data_AF-A0A395MZ95-F1
#
_entry.id   AF-A0A395MZ95-F1
#
_cell.length_a   1.000
_cell.length_b   1.000
_cell.length_c   1.000
_cell.angle_alpha   90.00
_cell.angle_beta   90.00
_cell.angle_gamma   90.00
#
_symmetry.space_group_name_H-M   'P 1'
#
loop_
_entity.id
_entity.type
_entity.pdbx_description
1 polymer ?
#
loop_
_entity_poly.entity_id
_entity_poly.type
_entity_poly.pdbx_seq_one_letter_code
_entity_poly.pdbx_strand_id
1 'polypeptide(L)'
;MEDIGDAPMMNGYDEMSHLPISEDEEKILALYDRLQELRLEIAVINAQQSQQSDNATSFTEEETQKAQSELLETRAQYILRNDVTEAVVTANPILKAVHSNAETAPIERVLLPYIERRDDASISVATQASQTNTVWKALTTAQSDTLRKSRHNVTLAAELFELADQAKLKKRVNPSNSKMMEEQERLEADIKASKQRWRVMKGVAGGIIVGSGVDWVQDDELRDAVLDPETEE
;
A
#
# COMPACT_ATOMS: atom_id res chain seq x y z
N MET A 1 -18.13 17.80 -11.18
CA MET A 1 -17.44 18.32 -9.99
C MET A 1 -18.54 18.70 -9.04
N GLU A 2 -19.05 17.71 -8.33
CA GLU A 2 -20.12 17.89 -7.34
C GLU A 2 -19.48 17.65 -5.98
N ASP A 3 -19.56 18.71 -5.19
CA ASP A 3 -19.01 18.90 -3.87
C ASP A 3 -19.81 18.04 -2.89
N ILE A 4 -19.25 16.90 -2.49
CA ILE A 4 -19.84 16.03 -1.47
C ILE A 4 -19.51 16.69 -0.14
N GLY A 5 -20.49 17.44 0.35
CA GLY A 5 -20.44 18.12 1.63
C GLY A 5 -20.01 17.19 2.75
N ASP A 6 -19.05 17.70 3.52
CA ASP A 6 -18.62 17.22 4.83
C ASP A 6 -19.86 17.01 5.71
N ALA A 7 -20.27 15.75 5.84
CA ALA A 7 -21.21 15.36 6.87
C ALA A 7 -20.43 15.28 8.20
N PRO A 8 -20.79 16.06 9.23
CA PRO A 8 -20.19 15.91 10.54
C PRO A 8 -20.51 14.51 11.04
N MET A 9 -19.46 13.69 11.22
CA MET A 9 -19.54 12.37 11.84
C MET A 9 -20.22 12.53 13.19
N MET A 10 -21.48 12.10 13.26
CA MET A 10 -22.24 11.96 14.50
C MET A 10 -21.40 11.13 15.47
N ASN A 11 -20.83 11.78 16.50
CA ASN A 11 -20.30 11.13 17.69
C ASN A 11 -21.49 10.53 18.46
N GLY A 12 -21.96 9.36 18.00
CA GLY A 12 -23.09 8.63 18.56
C GLY A 12 -22.70 7.47 19.47
N TYR A 13 -21.49 7.48 20.07
CA TYR A 13 -21.00 6.37 20.90
C TYR A 13 -20.37 6.80 22.22
N ASP A 14 -20.75 7.97 22.76
CA ASP A 14 -20.26 8.41 24.09
C ASP A 14 -21.25 8.15 25.24
N GLU A 15 -22.41 7.55 24.95
CA GLU A 15 -23.35 7.12 25.98
C GLU A 15 -23.15 5.64 26.33
N MET A 16 -22.54 5.43 27.51
CA MET A 16 -22.52 4.20 28.33
C MET A 16 -21.42 3.17 28.04
N SER A 17 -20.15 3.60 28.10
CA SER A 17 -19.00 2.74 28.42
C SER A 17 -18.73 2.62 29.93
N HIS A 18 -19.50 3.33 30.76
CA HIS A 18 -19.43 3.19 32.21
C HIS A 18 -20.42 2.11 32.65
N LEU A 19 -19.92 1.11 33.39
CA LEU A 19 -20.81 0.41 34.31
C LEU A 19 -21.53 1.48 35.15
N PRO A 20 -22.84 1.37 35.43
CA PRO A 20 -23.52 2.28 36.33
C PRO A 20 -23.00 2.01 37.75
N ILE A 21 -21.81 2.53 38.04
CA ILE A 21 -21.15 2.48 39.33
C ILE A 21 -21.87 3.51 40.20
N SER A 22 -22.32 3.09 41.38
CA SER A 22 -22.91 4.00 42.35
C SER A 22 -21.88 5.03 42.82
N GLU A 23 -22.32 6.23 43.21
CA GLU A 23 -21.42 7.28 43.76
C GLU A 23 -20.62 6.76 44.96
N ASP A 24 -21.18 5.83 45.73
CA ASP A 24 -20.51 5.17 46.85
C ASP A 24 -19.43 4.18 46.39
N GLU A 25 -19.67 3.45 45.30
CA GLU A 25 -18.70 2.52 44.72
C GLU A 25 -17.52 3.28 44.10
N GLU A 26 -17.77 4.42 43.46
CA GLU A 26 -16.72 5.32 42.96
C GLU A 26 -15.85 5.84 44.12
N LYS A 27 -16.46 6.25 45.23
CA LYS A 27 -15.73 6.66 46.44
C LYS A 27 -14.90 5.50 47.01
N ILE A 28 -15.43 4.28 47.03
CA ILE A 28 -14.69 3.10 47.50
C ILE A 28 -13.48 2.81 46.62
N LEU A 29 -13.61 2.92 45.29
CA LEU A 29 -12.49 2.74 44.36
C LEU A 29 -11.43 3.83 44.55
N ALA A 30 -11.83 5.09 44.66
CA ALA A 30 -10.91 6.19 44.94
C ALA A 30 -10.17 6.02 46.28
N LEU A 31 -10.86 5.50 47.30
CA LEU A 31 -10.24 5.16 48.59
C LEU A 31 -9.26 3.98 48.46
N TYR A 32 -9.59 2.98 47.65
CA TYR A 32 -8.68 1.85 47.37
C TYR A 32 -7.40 2.32 46.70
N ASP A 33 -7.51 3.17 45.67
CA ASP A 33 -6.35 3.75 44.97
C ASP A 33 -5.49 4.59 45.93
N ARG A 34 -6.14 5.42 46.76
CA ARG A 34 -5.43 6.21 47.78
C ARG A 34 -4.74 5.32 48.82
N LEU A 35 -5.34 4.18 49.17
CA LEU A 35 -4.74 3.23 50.11
C LEU A 35 -3.53 2.51 49.49
N GLN A 36 -3.59 2.18 48.20
CA GLN A 36 -2.43 1.64 47.48
C GLN A 36 -1.28 2.66 47.42
N GLU A 37 -1.58 3.93 47.14
CA GLU A 37 -0.60 5.01 47.13
C GLU A 37 0.09 5.17 48.50
N LEU A 38 -0.69 5.23 49.58
CA LEU A 38 -0.17 5.34 50.93
C LEU A 38 0.67 4.12 51.33
N ARG A 39 0.30 2.91 50.90
CA ARG A 39 1.13 1.71 51.12
C ARG A 39 2.48 1.81 50.43
N LEU A 40 2.53 2.38 49.23
CA LEU A 40 3.77 2.61 48.50
C LEU A 40 4.62 3.69 49.19
N GLU A 41 4.01 4.79 49.63
CA GLU A 41 4.70 5.84 50.39
C GLU A 41 5.33 5.30 51.68
N ILE A 42 4.57 4.52 52.46
CA ILE A 42 5.08 3.86 53.67
C ILE A 42 6.24 2.91 53.34
N ALA A 43 6.13 2.14 52.25
CA ALA A 43 7.21 1.24 51.83
C ALA A 43 8.49 2.01 51.47
N VAL A 44 8.38 3.15 50.80
CA VAL A 44 9.51 4.03 50.46
C VAL A 44 10.14 4.63 51.72
N ILE A 45 9.33 5.15 52.64
CA ILE A 45 9.82 5.72 53.91
C ILE A 45 10.54 4.65 54.73
N ASN A 46 9.99 3.45 54.82
CA ASN A 46 10.62 2.34 55.54
C ASN A 46 11.95 1.94 54.88
N ALA A 47 12.01 1.86 53.55
CA ALA A 47 13.24 1.56 52.83
C ALA A 47 14.32 2.64 53.06
N GLN A 48 13.95 3.91 53.06
CA GLN A 48 14.86 5.02 53.36
C GLN A 48 15.38 4.96 54.81
N GLN A 49 14.51 4.66 55.78
CA GLN A 49 14.91 4.50 57.18
C GLN A 49 15.87 3.32 57.37
N SER A 50 15.63 2.18 56.70
CA SER A 50 16.53 1.03 56.71
C SER A 50 17.89 1.34 56.09
N GLN A 51 17.94 2.11 55.00
CA GLN A 51 19.20 2.56 54.40
C GLN A 51 19.96 3.55 55.29
N GLN A 52 19.25 4.40 56.03
CA GLN A 52 19.87 5.38 56.92
C GLN A 52 20.51 4.71 58.15
N SER A 53 19.96 3.58 58.63
CA SER A 53 20.55 2.77 59.70
C SER A 53 21.77 1.93 59.30
N ASP A 54 21.94 1.60 58.02
CA ASP A 54 23.02 0.72 57.51
C ASP A 54 24.31 1.46 57.10
N ASN A 55 24.44 2.75 57.43
CA ASN A 55 25.65 3.52 57.16
C ASN A 55 26.83 3.15 58.09
N ALA A 56 27.43 1.96 57.95
CA ALA A 56 28.77 1.68 58.52
C ALA A 56 29.50 0.39 58.05
N THR A 57 29.09 -0.32 56.99
CA THR A 57 29.86 -1.51 56.54
C THR A 57 30.09 -1.52 55.03
N SER A 58 31.36 -1.55 54.63
CA SER A 58 31.77 -1.82 53.25
C SER A 58 31.34 -3.24 52.88
N PHE A 59 30.22 -3.38 52.18
CA PHE A 59 29.75 -4.65 51.66
C PHE A 59 30.79 -5.25 50.71
N THR A 60 31.02 -6.56 50.81
CA THR A 60 31.86 -7.27 49.85
C THR A 60 31.15 -7.42 48.50
N GLU A 61 31.90 -7.56 47.40
CA GLU A 61 31.32 -7.65 46.05
C GLU A 61 30.36 -8.85 45.93
N GLU A 62 30.64 -9.97 46.63
CA GLU A 62 29.76 -11.14 46.67
C GLU A 62 28.45 -10.87 47.44
N GLU A 63 28.49 -10.13 48.55
CA GLU A 63 27.29 -9.74 49.31
C GLU A 63 26.40 -8.77 48.52
N THR A 64 27.01 -7.86 47.76
CA THR A 64 26.25 -6.95 46.88
C THR A 64 25.57 -7.68 45.73
N GLN A 65 26.23 -8.65 45.10
CA GLN A 65 25.61 -9.48 44.06
C GLN A 65 24.46 -10.34 44.61
N LYS A 66 24.63 -10.92 45.80
CA LYS A 66 23.58 -11.68 46.48
C LYS A 66 22.38 -10.80 46.87
N ALA A 67 22.63 -9.60 47.38
CA ALA A 67 21.56 -8.65 47.71
C ALA A 67 20.82 -8.18 46.44
N GLN A 68 21.53 -8.00 45.32
CA GLN A 68 20.91 -7.65 44.05
C GLN A 68 20.02 -8.78 43.50
N SER A 69 20.47 -10.04 43.56
CA SER A 69 19.64 -11.17 43.12
C SER A 69 18.41 -11.36 44.01
N GLU A 70 18.56 -11.20 45.33
CA GLU A 70 17.45 -11.26 46.29
C GLU A 70 16.45 -10.12 46.07
N LEU A 71 16.92 -8.90 45.75
CA LEU A 71 16.04 -7.79 45.38
C LEU A 71 15.27 -8.08 44.09
N LEU A 72 15.93 -8.62 43.07
CA LEU A 72 15.28 -8.97 41.81
C LEU A 72 14.25 -10.10 42.01
N GLU A 73 14.58 -11.10 42.83
CA GLU A 73 13.68 -12.21 43.15
C GLU A 73 12.46 -11.72 43.95
N THR A 74 12.66 -10.91 44.97
CA THR A 74 11.55 -10.33 45.76
C THR A 74 10.68 -9.40 44.92
N ARG A 75 11.27 -8.62 44.02
CA ARG A 75 10.51 -7.79 43.05
C ARG A 75 9.68 -8.66 42.11
N ALA A 76 10.28 -9.70 41.52
CA ALA A 76 9.57 -10.61 40.64
C ALA A 76 8.42 -11.32 41.39
N GLN A 77 8.67 -11.76 42.63
CA GLN A 77 7.65 -12.40 43.47
C GLN A 77 6.51 -11.43 43.83
N TYR A 78 6.82 -10.16 44.11
CA TYR A 78 5.80 -9.15 44.39
C TYR A 78 4.91 -8.88 43.18
N ILE A 79 5.51 -8.69 42.00
CA ILE A 79 4.78 -8.48 40.74
C ILE A 79 3.90 -9.70 40.46
N LEU A 80 4.47 -10.91 40.50
CA LEU A 80 3.72 -12.14 40.26
C LEU A 80 2.56 -12.30 41.24
N ARG A 81 2.76 -12.00 42.53
CA ARG A 81 1.69 -12.06 43.53
C ARG A 81 0.57 -11.08 43.18
N ASN A 82 0.91 -9.85 42.81
CA ASN A 82 -0.06 -8.85 42.43
C ASN A 82 -0.85 -9.29 41.19
N ASP A 83 -0.15 -9.76 40.14
CA ASP A 83 -0.75 -10.25 38.90
C ASP A 83 -1.68 -11.44 39.15
N VAL A 84 -1.27 -12.39 40.01
CA VAL A 84 -2.11 -13.53 40.40
C VAL A 84 -3.34 -13.05 41.17
N THR A 85 -3.18 -12.12 42.11
CA THR A 85 -4.33 -11.58 42.85
C THR A 85 -5.31 -10.85 41.94
N GLU A 86 -4.81 -10.06 40.99
CA GLU A 86 -5.63 -9.35 40.01
C GLU A 86 -6.34 -10.34 39.08
N ALA A 87 -5.63 -11.36 38.57
CA ALA A 87 -6.21 -12.40 37.73
C ALA A 87 -7.32 -13.15 38.47
N VAL A 88 -7.14 -13.50 39.75
CA VAL A 88 -8.17 -14.19 40.54
C VAL A 88 -9.38 -13.29 40.81
N VAL A 89 -9.15 -12.01 41.14
CA VAL A 89 -10.22 -11.03 41.42
C VAL A 89 -11.04 -10.71 40.17
N THR A 90 -10.41 -10.69 39.00
CA THR A 90 -11.08 -10.37 37.72
C THR A 90 -11.70 -11.60 37.06
N ALA A 91 -11.01 -12.74 37.02
CA ALA A 91 -11.47 -13.92 36.31
C ALA A 91 -12.64 -14.63 37.01
N ASN A 92 -12.67 -14.68 38.34
CA ASN A 92 -13.74 -15.38 39.06
C ASN A 92 -15.14 -14.78 38.81
N PRO A 93 -15.34 -13.45 38.90
CA PRO A 93 -16.61 -12.83 38.52
C PRO A 93 -17.00 -13.06 37.06
N ILE A 94 -16.03 -13.01 36.12
CA ILE A 94 -16.28 -13.26 34.70
C ILE A 94 -16.77 -14.71 34.49
N LEU A 95 -16.07 -15.69 35.06
CA LEU A 95 -16.45 -17.11 34.95
C LEU A 95 -17.84 -17.35 35.54
N LYS A 96 -18.15 -16.75 36.69
CA LYS A 96 -19.47 -16.87 37.32
C LYS A 96 -20.58 -16.16 36.55
N ALA A 97 -20.28 -15.02 35.92
CA ALA A 97 -21.19 -14.29 35.05
C ALA A 97 -21.58 -15.15 33.83
N VAL A 98 -20.60 -15.79 33.18
CA VAL A 98 -20.81 -16.63 31.99
C VAL A 98 -21.49 -17.96 32.35
N HIS A 99 -21.08 -18.62 33.44
CA HIS A 99 -21.56 -19.97 33.75
C HIS A 99 -22.84 -20.02 34.60
N SER A 100 -23.36 -18.88 35.07
CA SER A 100 -24.67 -18.74 35.75
C SER A 100 -25.02 -19.92 36.69
N ASN A 101 -24.15 -20.20 37.66
CA ASN A 101 -24.39 -21.25 38.65
C ASN A 101 -25.39 -20.77 39.73
N ALA A 102 -25.89 -21.68 40.55
CA ALA A 102 -26.80 -21.35 41.66
C ALA A 102 -26.17 -20.37 42.69
N GLU A 103 -24.85 -20.32 42.77
CA GLU A 103 -24.08 -19.43 43.65
C GLU A 103 -23.68 -18.09 43.00
N THR A 104 -24.14 -17.78 41.78
CA THR A 104 -23.81 -16.51 41.12
C THR A 104 -24.52 -15.35 41.83
N ALA A 105 -23.74 -14.39 42.31
CA ALA A 105 -24.28 -13.19 42.96
C ALA A 105 -25.07 -12.34 41.94
N PRO A 106 -26.10 -11.58 42.36
CA PRO A 106 -26.88 -10.74 41.45
C PRO A 106 -26.02 -9.76 40.63
N ILE A 107 -24.96 -9.22 41.24
CA ILE A 107 -24.02 -8.30 40.58
C ILE A 107 -23.19 -8.97 39.48
N GLU A 108 -22.85 -10.26 39.65
CA GLU A 108 -22.11 -11.02 38.65
C GLU A 108 -22.98 -11.30 37.41
N ARG A 109 -24.30 -11.45 37.57
CA ARG A 109 -25.23 -11.61 36.44
C ARG A 109 -25.35 -10.33 35.60
N VAL A 110 -25.20 -9.16 36.22
CA VAL A 110 -25.25 -7.86 35.52
C VAL A 110 -24.03 -7.67 34.61
N LEU A 111 -22.93 -8.36 34.86
CA LEU A 111 -21.70 -8.25 34.05
C LEU A 111 -21.81 -8.88 32.67
N LEU A 112 -22.68 -9.88 32.47
CA LEU A 112 -22.79 -10.65 31.23
C LEU A 112 -22.92 -9.77 29.96
N PRO A 113 -23.87 -8.82 29.85
CA PRO A 113 -23.99 -7.99 28.64
C PRO A 113 -22.76 -7.12 28.37
N TYR A 114 -22.00 -6.74 29.40
CA TYR A 114 -20.76 -5.97 29.23
C TYR A 114 -19.61 -6.87 28.76
N ILE A 115 -19.56 -8.12 29.23
CA ILE A 115 -18.61 -9.13 28.76
C ILE A 115 -18.87 -9.44 27.28
N GLU A 116 -20.13 -9.64 26.89
CA GLU A 116 -20.51 -9.87 25.49
C GLU A 116 -20.08 -8.70 24.59
N ARG A 117 -20.39 -7.44 24.99
CA ARG A 117 -19.94 -6.25 24.25
C ARG A 117 -18.42 -6.16 24.13
N ARG A 118 -17.69 -6.48 25.21
CA ARG A 118 -16.22 -6.49 25.21
C ARG A 118 -15.68 -7.56 24.24
N ASP A 119 -16.29 -8.74 24.25
CA ASP A 119 -15.85 -9.86 23.41
C ASP A 119 -16.15 -9.57 21.94
N ASP A 120 -17.31 -8.99 21.62
CA ASP A 120 -17.65 -8.51 20.28
C ASP A 120 -16.67 -7.43 19.79
N ALA A 121 -16.35 -6.46 20.65
CA ALA A 121 -15.34 -5.45 20.35
C ALA A 121 -13.96 -6.08 20.12
N SER A 122 -13.57 -7.05 20.95
CA SER A 122 -12.29 -7.76 20.83
C SER A 122 -12.19 -8.55 19.53
N ILE A 123 -13.28 -9.21 19.12
CA ILE A 123 -13.40 -9.88 17.83
C ILE A 123 -13.27 -8.87 16.70
N SER A 124 -13.97 -7.73 16.76
CA SER A 124 -13.90 -6.69 15.74
C SER A 124 -12.46 -6.15 15.58
N VAL A 125 -11.77 -5.88 16.68
CA VAL A 125 -10.38 -5.42 16.67
C VAL A 125 -9.44 -6.50 16.12
N ALA A 126 -9.61 -7.76 16.53
CA ALA A 126 -8.80 -8.86 16.03
C ALA A 126 -8.99 -9.08 14.53
N THR A 127 -10.23 -8.98 14.03
CA THR A 127 -10.51 -9.08 12.59
C THR A 127 -9.90 -7.93 11.81
N GLN A 128 -10.02 -6.70 12.31
CA GLN A 128 -9.40 -5.52 11.69
C GLN A 128 -7.88 -5.62 11.67
N ALA A 129 -7.25 -6.09 12.75
CA ALA A 129 -5.81 -6.30 12.83
C ALA A 129 -5.36 -7.38 11.83
N SER A 130 -6.12 -8.47 11.71
CA SER A 130 -5.86 -9.52 10.72
C SER A 130 -5.94 -8.98 9.29
N GLN A 131 -7.03 -8.26 8.95
CA GLN A 131 -7.20 -7.63 7.64
C GLN A 131 -6.06 -6.66 7.34
N THR A 132 -5.70 -5.81 8.29
CA THR A 132 -4.58 -4.87 8.15
C THR A 132 -3.28 -5.61 7.86
N ASN A 133 -2.99 -6.70 8.57
CA ASN A 133 -1.82 -7.54 8.31
C ASN A 133 -1.84 -8.16 6.91
N THR A 134 -3.01 -8.59 6.40
CA THR A 134 -3.11 -9.09 5.01
C THR A 134 -2.77 -8.01 3.98
N VAL A 135 -3.23 -6.77 4.20
CA VAL A 135 -2.92 -5.63 3.34
C VAL A 135 -1.44 -5.30 3.39
N TRP A 136 -0.81 -5.30 4.57
CA TRP A 136 0.63 -5.08 4.72
C TRP A 136 1.45 -6.16 4.01
N LYS A 137 1.05 -7.43 4.10
CA LYS A 137 1.69 -8.51 3.34
C LYS A 137 1.57 -8.29 1.84
N ALA A 138 0.37 -7.97 1.34
CA ALA A 138 0.14 -7.67 -0.07
C ALA A 138 0.99 -6.48 -0.55
N LEU A 139 1.03 -5.38 0.22
CA LEU A 139 1.86 -4.22 -0.06
C LEU A 139 3.34 -4.59 -0.14
N THR A 140 3.83 -5.38 0.83
CA THR A 140 5.22 -5.82 0.86
C THR A 140 5.57 -6.67 -0.37
N THR A 141 4.68 -7.58 -0.77
CA THR A 141 4.87 -8.37 -2.00
C THR A 141 4.89 -7.50 -3.24
N ALA A 142 3.94 -6.56 -3.37
CA ALA A 142 3.87 -5.62 -4.50
C ALA A 142 5.10 -4.71 -4.59
N GLN A 143 5.61 -4.22 -3.45
CA GLN A 143 6.84 -3.45 -3.38
C GLN A 143 8.05 -4.27 -3.82
N SER A 144 8.16 -5.51 -3.35
CA SER A 144 9.26 -6.41 -3.76
C SER A 144 9.23 -6.71 -5.27
N ASP A 145 8.04 -6.93 -5.84
CA ASP A 145 7.87 -7.15 -7.27
C ASP A 145 8.17 -5.89 -8.08
N THR A 146 7.79 -4.73 -7.59
CA THR A 146 8.08 -3.44 -8.23
C THR A 146 9.59 -3.19 -8.26
N LEU A 147 10.29 -3.46 -7.17
CA LEU A 147 11.76 -3.36 -7.12
C LEU A 147 12.42 -4.35 -8.09
N ARG A 148 11.92 -5.58 -8.16
CA ARG A 148 12.42 -6.61 -9.10
C ARG A 148 12.23 -6.19 -10.55
N LYS A 149 11.03 -5.73 -10.91
CA LYS A 149 10.71 -5.23 -12.26
C LYS A 149 11.52 -3.98 -12.61
N SER A 150 11.68 -3.04 -11.67
CA SER A 150 12.51 -1.85 -11.86
C SER A 150 13.95 -2.22 -12.19
N ARG A 151 14.56 -3.15 -11.44
CA ARG A 151 15.90 -3.66 -11.75
C ARG A 151 15.98 -4.29 -13.14
N HIS A 152 15.00 -5.12 -13.50
CA HIS A 152 14.97 -5.75 -14.81
C HIS A 152 14.81 -4.73 -15.95
N ASN A 153 13.97 -3.72 -15.76
CA ASN A 153 13.80 -2.63 -16.72
C ASN A 153 15.10 -1.83 -16.92
N VAL A 154 15.87 -1.60 -15.86
CA VAL A 154 17.20 -0.97 -15.96
C VAL A 154 18.15 -1.84 -16.79
N THR A 155 18.18 -3.15 -16.58
CA THR A 155 19.00 -4.08 -17.38
C THR A 155 18.57 -4.08 -18.85
N LEU A 156 17.28 -4.22 -19.14
CA LEU A 156 16.76 -4.18 -20.51
C LEU A 156 17.02 -2.85 -21.20
N ALA A 157 16.91 -1.72 -20.48
CA ALA A 157 17.23 -0.42 -21.02
C ALA A 157 18.72 -0.32 -21.40
N ALA A 158 19.62 -0.85 -20.57
CA ALA A 158 21.04 -0.92 -20.88
C ALA A 158 21.32 -1.76 -22.14
N GLU A 159 20.68 -2.94 -22.26
CA GLU A 159 20.77 -3.79 -23.46
C GLU A 159 20.23 -3.07 -24.69
N LEU A 160 19.09 -2.38 -24.59
CA LEU A 160 18.52 -1.59 -25.69
C LEU A 160 19.46 -0.47 -26.15
N PHE A 161 20.14 0.22 -25.23
CA PHE A 161 21.14 1.21 -25.60
C PHE A 161 22.33 0.58 -26.33
N GLU A 162 22.80 -0.58 -25.88
CA GLU A 162 23.87 -1.31 -26.56
C GLU A 162 23.45 -1.73 -27.97
N LEU A 163 22.26 -2.33 -28.13
CA LEU A 163 21.73 -2.72 -29.44
C LEU A 163 21.50 -1.50 -30.34
N ALA A 164 21.01 -0.38 -29.80
CA ALA A 164 20.84 0.85 -30.54
C ALA A 164 22.17 1.41 -31.03
N ASP A 165 23.23 1.33 -30.22
CA ASP A 165 24.57 1.75 -30.63
C ASP A 165 25.17 0.80 -31.66
N GLN A 166 24.98 -0.52 -31.53
CA GLN A 166 25.35 -1.49 -32.57
C GLN A 166 24.59 -1.22 -33.89
N ALA A 167 23.31 -0.87 -33.83
CA ALA A 167 22.51 -0.52 -35.00
C ALA A 167 22.96 0.79 -35.65
N LYS A 168 23.28 1.82 -34.86
CA LYS A 168 23.89 3.06 -35.35
C LYS A 168 25.24 2.79 -36.02
N LEU A 169 26.08 1.95 -35.43
CA LEU A 169 27.36 1.55 -36.01
C LEU A 169 27.17 0.81 -37.33
N LYS A 170 26.24 -0.16 -37.42
CA LYS A 170 25.88 -0.83 -38.68
C LYS A 170 25.34 0.15 -39.74
N LYS A 171 24.51 1.12 -39.35
CA LYS A 171 24.02 2.17 -40.25
C LYS A 171 25.13 3.12 -40.72
N ARG A 172 26.11 3.43 -39.87
CA ARG A 172 27.31 4.22 -40.23
C ARG A 172 28.28 3.43 -41.12
N VAL A 173 28.39 2.12 -40.93
CA VAL A 173 29.24 1.22 -41.75
C VAL A 173 28.57 0.85 -43.08
N ASN A 174 27.26 1.09 -43.23
CA ASN A 174 26.56 0.92 -44.49
C ASN A 174 26.19 2.29 -45.11
N PRO A 175 27.17 3.12 -45.55
CA PRO A 175 26.86 4.01 -46.64
C PRO A 175 26.71 3.12 -47.87
N SER A 176 25.48 3.06 -48.38
CA SER A 176 25.22 3.27 -49.79
C SER A 176 26.39 2.90 -50.69
N ASN A 177 26.33 1.73 -51.33
CA ASN A 177 26.99 1.57 -52.62
C ASN A 177 26.66 2.83 -53.42
N SER A 178 27.62 3.74 -53.62
CA SER A 178 27.37 4.99 -54.37
C SER A 178 26.79 4.65 -55.74
N LYS A 179 27.21 3.51 -56.29
CA LYS A 179 26.67 2.87 -57.48
C LYS A 179 25.17 2.58 -57.40
N MET A 180 24.65 2.11 -56.27
CA MET A 180 23.21 1.86 -56.10
C MET A 180 22.41 3.17 -56.00
N MET A 181 22.97 4.23 -55.39
CA MET A 181 22.32 5.55 -55.39
C MET A 181 22.36 6.21 -56.78
N GLU A 182 23.48 6.12 -57.49
CA GLU A 182 23.61 6.61 -58.88
C GLU A 182 22.69 5.84 -59.84
N GLU A 183 22.57 4.52 -59.69
CA GLU A 183 21.65 3.71 -60.47
C GLU A 183 20.19 4.05 -60.14
N GLN A 184 19.87 4.31 -58.87
CA GLN A 184 18.52 4.71 -58.46
C GLN A 184 18.16 6.10 -59.01
N GLU A 185 19.05 7.08 -58.93
CA GLU A 185 18.83 8.42 -59.49
C GLU A 185 18.68 8.39 -61.01
N ARG A 186 19.48 7.55 -61.70
CA ARG A 186 19.36 7.34 -63.15
C ARG A 186 18.02 6.72 -63.52
N LEU A 187 17.58 5.69 -62.79
CA LEU A 187 16.29 5.04 -63.04
C LEU A 187 15.12 6.00 -62.77
N GLU A 188 15.20 6.84 -61.74
CA GLU A 188 14.20 7.87 -61.48
C GLU A 188 14.15 8.93 -62.59
N ALA A 189 15.31 9.35 -63.11
CA ALA A 189 15.38 10.27 -64.25
C ALA A 189 14.77 9.64 -65.51
N ASP A 190 15.03 8.37 -65.78
CA ASP A 190 14.46 7.64 -66.92
C ASP A 190 12.94 7.45 -66.80
N ILE A 191 12.43 7.19 -65.58
CA ILE A 191 10.98 7.13 -65.31
C ILE A 191 10.32 8.50 -65.48
N LYS A 192 10.95 9.58 -65.02
CA LYS A 192 10.40 10.94 -65.22
C LYS A 192 10.37 11.30 -66.71
N ALA A 193 11.44 10.97 -67.45
CA ALA A 193 11.49 11.18 -68.90
C ALA A 193 10.43 10.35 -69.65
N SER A 194 10.21 9.09 -69.24
CA SER A 194 9.20 8.23 -69.86
C SER A 194 7.77 8.70 -69.53
N LYS A 195 7.50 9.11 -68.28
CA LYS A 195 6.22 9.72 -67.89
C LYS A 195 5.93 11.00 -68.66
N GLN A 196 6.93 11.87 -68.86
CA GLN A 196 6.76 13.09 -69.65
C GLN A 196 6.45 12.79 -71.11
N ARG A 197 7.13 11.80 -71.72
CA ARG A 197 6.83 11.34 -73.08
C ARG A 197 5.43 10.75 -73.19
N TRP A 198 5.02 9.95 -72.21
CA TRP A 198 3.68 9.39 -72.15
C TRP A 198 2.61 10.47 -72.02
N ARG A 199 2.85 11.52 -71.22
CA ARG A 199 1.94 12.67 -71.12
C ARG A 199 1.75 13.37 -72.47
N VAL A 200 2.84 13.62 -73.19
CA VAL A 200 2.77 14.22 -74.54
C VAL A 200 2.01 13.31 -75.50
N MET A 201 2.29 12.00 -75.47
CA MET A 201 1.61 11.02 -76.33
C MET A 201 0.11 10.92 -76.02
N LYS A 202 -0.28 10.92 -74.74
CA LYS A 202 -1.68 10.95 -74.27
C LYS A 202 -2.38 12.23 -74.76
N GLY A 203 -1.74 13.39 -74.61
CA GLY A 203 -2.28 14.66 -75.09
C GLY A 203 -2.48 14.72 -76.61
N VAL A 204 -1.52 14.20 -77.38
CA VAL A 204 -1.64 14.13 -78.84
C VAL A 204 -2.73 13.14 -79.27
N ALA A 205 -2.80 11.95 -78.65
CA ALA A 205 -3.86 10.97 -78.94
C ALA A 205 -5.25 11.51 -78.62
N GLY A 206 -5.43 12.16 -77.45
CA GLY A 206 -6.68 12.82 -77.09
C GLY A 206 -7.05 13.94 -78.08
N GLY A 207 -6.08 14.75 -78.50
CA GLY A 207 -6.29 15.79 -79.53
C GLY A 207 -6.71 15.22 -80.89
N ILE A 208 -6.14 14.09 -81.31
CA ILE A 208 -6.53 13.39 -82.55
C ILE A 208 -7.95 12.83 -82.43
N ILE A 209 -8.29 12.18 -81.31
CA ILE A 209 -9.63 11.60 -81.09
C ILE A 209 -10.69 12.71 -81.17
N VAL A 210 -10.51 13.81 -80.42
CA VAL A 210 -11.41 14.97 -80.43
C VAL A 210 -11.47 15.65 -81.80
N GLY A 211 -10.33 15.76 -82.50
CA GLY A 211 -10.25 16.42 -83.82
C GLY A 211 -10.75 15.58 -85.00
N SER A 212 -10.82 14.25 -84.87
CA SER A 212 -11.22 13.34 -85.96
C SER A 212 -12.72 13.28 -86.22
N GLY A 213 -13.55 13.87 -85.34
CA GLY A 213 -15.01 13.86 -85.47
C GLY A 213 -15.66 12.52 -85.07
N VAL A 214 -14.92 11.61 -84.44
CA VAL A 214 -15.47 10.41 -83.77
C VAL A 214 -16.27 10.84 -82.54
N ASP A 215 -17.47 10.26 -82.34
CA ASP A 215 -18.34 10.58 -81.20
C ASP A 215 -17.85 9.91 -79.92
N TRP A 216 -16.75 10.43 -79.38
CA TRP A 216 -16.07 9.93 -78.17
C TRP A 216 -16.84 10.18 -76.87
N VAL A 217 -17.96 10.92 -76.92
CA VAL A 217 -18.77 11.25 -75.73
C VAL A 217 -19.66 10.08 -75.32
N GLN A 218 -20.11 9.26 -76.28
CA GLN A 218 -20.95 8.09 -76.02
C GLN A 218 -20.17 6.82 -75.69
N ASP A 219 -18.89 6.75 -76.04
CA ASP A 219 -18.04 5.60 -75.78
C ASP A 219 -17.29 5.80 -74.45
N ASP A 220 -17.61 4.96 -73.46
CA ASP A 220 -17.02 5.03 -72.12
C ASP A 220 -15.49 4.84 -72.14
N GLU A 221 -14.94 4.04 -73.06
CA GLU A 221 -13.49 3.82 -73.16
C GLU A 221 -12.78 5.04 -73.76
N LEU A 222 -13.38 5.68 -74.78
CA LEU A 222 -12.82 6.89 -75.39
C LEU A 222 -13.00 8.12 -74.50
N ARG A 223 -14.12 8.19 -73.77
CA ARG A 223 -14.39 9.23 -72.78
C ARG A 223 -13.36 9.18 -71.67
N ASP A 224 -13.05 7.99 -71.16
CA ASP A 224 -12.00 7.80 -70.13
C ASP A 224 -10.62 8.15 -70.71
N ALA A 225 -10.27 7.68 -71.90
CA ALA A 225 -8.99 7.98 -72.54
C ALA A 225 -8.73 9.50 -72.76
N VAL A 226 -9.79 10.29 -72.98
CA VAL A 226 -9.72 11.75 -73.19
C VAL A 226 -9.84 12.55 -71.89
N LEU A 227 -10.69 12.13 -70.95
CA LEU A 227 -11.02 12.87 -69.73
C LEU A 227 -10.29 12.40 -68.47
N ASP A 228 -9.53 11.30 -68.52
CA ASP A 228 -8.85 10.72 -67.36
C ASP A 228 -8.02 11.82 -66.62
N PRO A 229 -8.47 12.23 -65.41
CA PRO A 229 -7.90 13.35 -64.69
C PRO A 229 -6.48 12.97 -64.25
N GLU A 230 -5.50 13.82 -64.56
CA GLU A 230 -4.14 13.62 -64.03
C GLU A 230 -4.21 13.60 -62.51
N THR A 231 -4.05 12.43 -61.88
CA THR A 231 -3.71 12.35 -60.46
C THR A 231 -2.30 12.90 -60.31
N GLU A 232 -2.22 14.20 -60.08
CA GLU A 232 -1.03 14.89 -59.58
C GLU A 232 -0.85 14.52 -58.09
N GLU A 233 -0.11 13.43 -57.84
CA GLU A 233 0.73 13.26 -56.65
C GLU A 233 2.19 13.02 -57.08
#